data_AF-A0A350XH86-F1
#
_entry.id   AF-A0A350XH86-F1
#
_cell.length_a   1.000
_cell.length_b   1.000
_cell.length_c   1.000
_cell.angle_alpha   90.00
_cell.angle_beta   90.00
_cell.angle_gamma   90.00
#
_symmetry.space_group_name_H-M   'P 1'
#
loop_
_entity.id
_entity.type
_entity.pdbx_description
1 polymer ?
#
loop_
_entity_poly.entity_id
_entity_poly.type
_entity_poly.pdbx_seq_one_letter_code
_entity_poly.pdbx_strand_id
1 'polypeptide(L)'
;MGKVEKTYTYQDLANIFLSRHTITKTYRDFKEDLYQYLIASVDAKYGKHQFNQRLYNFLKNTLTENDNKKIDELLIMRTCSQLFNFLVTSPQDPEYLYFFDMLNNLGALKTVSLLLKIALLSGKVKPHLEKRFSILFSYYETQTFKEIGWLVHSLENLNIALLTNFGTVDISSIKKNIV
;
A
#
# COMPACT_ATOMS: atom_id res chain seq x y z
N MET A 1 36.81 -12.79 -2.60
CA MET A 1 35.70 -12.95 -3.57
C MET A 1 34.44 -13.14 -2.73
N GLY A 2 33.34 -12.40 -2.75
CA GLY A 2 32.78 -11.36 -3.63
C GLY A 2 31.25 -11.54 -3.60
N LYS A 3 30.51 -10.46 -3.29
CA LYS A 3 29.03 -10.28 -3.27
C LYS A 3 28.29 -10.59 -1.97
N VAL A 4 28.14 -9.55 -1.14
CA VAL A 4 26.96 -9.36 -0.29
C VAL A 4 25.83 -8.92 -1.22
N GLU A 5 24.81 -9.76 -1.42
CA GLU A 5 23.59 -9.37 -2.12
C GLU A 5 22.92 -8.22 -1.34
N LYS A 6 22.76 -7.06 -1.98
CA LYS A 6 22.05 -5.92 -1.41
C LYS A 6 20.60 -6.33 -1.13
N THR A 7 20.18 -6.29 0.13
CA THR A 7 18.76 -6.36 0.51
C THR A 7 18.09 -5.05 0.06
N TYR A 8 17.19 -5.11 -0.93
CA TYR A 8 16.46 -3.94 -1.41
C TYR A 8 15.48 -3.42 -0.34
N THR A 9 15.47 -2.11 -0.12
CA THR A 9 14.45 -1.44 0.72
C THR A 9 13.13 -1.27 -0.06
N TYR A 10 12.03 -0.94 0.65
CA TYR A 10 10.76 -0.62 -0.02
C TYR A 10 10.87 0.57 -0.97
N GLN A 11 11.69 1.58 -0.62
CA GLN A 11 11.99 2.72 -1.50
C GLN A 11 12.73 2.27 -2.75
N ASP A 12 13.74 1.38 -2.61
CA ASP A 12 14.46 0.84 -3.76
C ASP A 12 13.52 0.09 -4.70
N LEU A 13 12.63 -0.74 -4.15
CA LEU A 13 11.65 -1.51 -4.94
C LEU A 13 10.66 -0.60 -5.67
N ALA A 14 10.16 0.45 -5.02
CA ALA A 14 9.29 1.44 -5.65
C ALA A 14 10.00 2.18 -6.79
N ASN A 15 11.24 2.62 -6.57
CA ASN A 15 12.05 3.30 -7.59
C ASN A 15 12.36 2.38 -8.77
N ILE A 16 12.71 1.12 -8.51
CA ILE A 16 12.93 0.10 -9.55
C ILE A 16 11.65 -0.10 -10.35
N PHE A 17 10.50 -0.24 -9.70
CA PHE A 17 9.21 -0.35 -10.37
C PHE A 17 8.96 0.87 -11.27
N LEU A 18 8.97 2.08 -10.72
CA LEU A 18 8.69 3.32 -11.46
C LEU A 18 9.66 3.53 -12.65
N SER A 19 10.95 3.23 -12.48
CA SER A 19 11.96 3.41 -13.54
C SER A 19 11.68 2.57 -14.80
N ARG A 20 10.95 1.45 -14.67
CA ARG A 20 10.58 0.58 -15.80
C ARG A 20 9.41 1.13 -16.62
N HIS A 21 8.70 2.13 -16.12
CA HIS A 21 7.47 2.65 -16.71
C HIS A 21 7.61 4.03 -17.36
N THR A 22 8.75 4.71 -17.22
CA THR A 22 8.96 6.09 -17.69
C THR A 22 9.07 6.22 -19.22
N ILE A 23 9.42 5.14 -19.93
CA ILE A 23 9.87 5.25 -21.33
C ILE A 23 8.79 4.85 -22.35
N THR A 24 8.03 3.76 -22.15
CA THR A 24 7.22 3.18 -23.27
C THR A 24 5.90 2.49 -22.92
N LYS A 25 5.46 2.47 -21.65
CA LYS A 25 4.29 1.68 -21.26
C LYS A 25 2.98 2.47 -21.28
N THR A 26 1.92 1.81 -21.75
CA THR A 26 0.56 2.34 -21.63
C THR A 26 0.10 2.27 -20.18
N TYR A 27 -0.92 3.06 -19.82
CA TYR A 27 -1.54 2.97 -18.50
C TYR A 27 -2.08 1.56 -18.22
N ARG A 28 -2.60 0.86 -19.24
CA ARG A 28 -3.01 -0.54 -19.11
C ARG A 28 -1.86 -1.44 -18.66
N ASP A 29 -0.71 -1.37 -19.32
CA ASP A 29 0.46 -2.18 -18.97
C ASP A 29 0.97 -1.85 -17.55
N PHE A 30 0.92 -0.56 -17.19
CA PHE A 30 1.23 -0.12 -15.84
C PHE A 30 0.33 -0.78 -14.79
N LYS A 31 -0.98 -0.90 -15.04
CA LYS A 31 -1.91 -1.55 -14.11
C LYS A 31 -1.64 -3.04 -13.93
N GLU A 32 -1.28 -3.74 -15.02
CA GLU A 32 -0.90 -5.16 -14.97
C GLU A 32 0.38 -5.37 -14.15
N ASP A 33 1.40 -4.55 -14.39
CA ASP A 33 2.65 -4.62 -13.61
C ASP A 33 2.44 -4.19 -12.15
N LEU A 34 1.58 -3.20 -11.91
CA LEU A 34 1.22 -2.75 -10.57
C LEU A 34 0.53 -3.89 -9.79
N TYR A 35 -0.36 -4.64 -10.43
CA TYR A 35 -0.96 -5.83 -9.83
C TYR A 35 0.12 -6.83 -9.38
N GLN A 36 1.03 -7.20 -10.27
CA GLN A 36 2.13 -8.12 -9.96
C GLN A 36 3.04 -7.59 -8.84
N TYR A 37 3.39 -6.30 -8.91
CA TYR A 37 4.17 -5.63 -7.90
C TYR A 37 3.51 -5.73 -6.52
N LEU A 38 2.20 -5.51 -6.42
CA LEU A 38 1.47 -5.53 -5.15
C LEU A 38 1.35 -6.95 -4.57
N ILE A 39 0.96 -7.94 -5.38
CA ILE A 39 0.75 -9.31 -4.89
C ILE A 39 2.04 -10.05 -4.55
N ALA A 40 3.20 -9.61 -5.05
CA ALA A 40 4.49 -10.28 -4.80
C ALA A 40 4.85 -10.44 -3.31
N SER A 41 4.27 -9.62 -2.43
CA SER A 41 4.46 -9.70 -0.97
C SER A 41 3.22 -10.21 -0.21
N VAL A 42 2.17 -10.61 -0.92
CA VAL A 42 0.93 -11.14 -0.33
C VAL A 42 1.08 -12.65 -0.19
N ASP A 43 0.66 -13.19 0.96
CA ASP A 43 0.70 -14.63 1.20
C ASP A 43 -0.11 -15.39 0.13
N ALA A 44 0.51 -16.42 -0.47
CA ALA A 44 -0.09 -17.12 -1.60
C ALA A 44 -1.41 -17.84 -1.23
N LYS A 45 -1.61 -18.23 0.04
CA LYS A 45 -2.86 -18.86 0.49
C LYS A 45 -3.98 -17.82 0.58
N TYR A 46 -3.72 -16.67 1.22
CA TYR A 46 -4.70 -15.58 1.27
C TYR A 46 -5.01 -15.00 -0.13
N GLY A 47 -3.95 -14.74 -0.91
CA GLY A 47 -4.06 -14.16 -2.24
C GLY A 47 -4.90 -15.01 -3.20
N LYS A 48 -4.73 -16.35 -3.18
CA LYS A 48 -5.45 -17.27 -4.05
C LYS A 48 -6.95 -17.39 -3.76
N HIS A 49 -7.41 -17.02 -2.57
CA HIS A 49 -8.82 -17.19 -2.22
C HIS A 49 -9.71 -16.08 -2.78
N GLN A 50 -9.42 -14.81 -2.53
CA GLN A 50 -10.24 -13.69 -3.04
C GLN A 50 -9.45 -12.39 -3.29
N PHE A 51 -8.43 -12.10 -2.49
CA PHE A 51 -7.72 -10.83 -2.53
C PHE A 51 -7.14 -10.51 -3.92
N ASN A 52 -6.41 -11.45 -4.53
CA ASN A 52 -5.75 -11.21 -5.82
C ASN A 52 -6.77 -10.93 -6.93
N GLN A 53 -7.87 -11.67 -6.96
CA GLN A 53 -8.91 -11.48 -7.98
C GLN A 53 -9.62 -10.14 -7.81
N ARG A 54 -9.95 -9.74 -6.57
CA ARG A 54 -10.57 -8.44 -6.29
C ARG A 54 -9.64 -7.30 -6.66
N LEU A 55 -8.36 -7.38 -6.28
CA LEU A 55 -7.35 -6.38 -6.63
C LEU A 55 -7.17 -6.27 -8.16
N TYR A 56 -7.08 -7.40 -8.85
CA TYR A 56 -6.96 -7.43 -10.31
C TYR A 56 -8.16 -6.76 -10.98
N ASN A 57 -9.38 -7.14 -10.59
CA ASN A 57 -10.61 -6.57 -11.13
C ASN A 57 -10.71 -5.07 -10.84
N PHE A 58 -10.37 -4.65 -9.63
CA PHE A 58 -10.34 -3.24 -9.24
C PHE A 58 -9.39 -2.44 -10.13
N LEU A 59 -8.13 -2.89 -10.26
CA LEU A 59 -7.14 -2.24 -11.10
C LEU A 59 -7.61 -2.20 -12.56
N LYS A 60 -8.02 -3.34 -13.12
CA LYS A 60 -8.50 -3.42 -14.51
C LYS A 60 -9.56 -2.36 -14.82
N ASN A 61 -10.52 -2.15 -13.91
CA ASN A 61 -11.62 -1.20 -14.07
C ASN A 61 -11.29 0.24 -13.64
N THR A 62 -10.12 0.48 -13.05
CA THR A 62 -9.70 1.82 -12.63
C THR A 62 -9.25 2.66 -13.83
N LEU A 63 -9.89 3.82 -14.00
CA LEU A 63 -9.53 4.87 -14.97
C LEU A 63 -9.36 4.34 -16.41
N THR A 64 -10.26 3.45 -16.85
CA THR A 64 -10.19 2.74 -18.14
C THR A 64 -10.13 3.67 -19.35
N GLU A 65 -10.68 4.88 -19.24
CA GLU A 65 -10.61 5.93 -20.26
C GLU A 65 -9.17 6.42 -20.53
N ASN A 66 -8.23 6.08 -19.65
CA ASN A 66 -6.82 6.43 -19.78
C ASN A 66 -5.95 5.24 -20.21
N ASP A 67 -6.50 4.03 -20.42
CA ASP A 67 -5.75 2.80 -20.68
C ASP A 67 -4.67 2.93 -21.76
N ASN A 68 -4.98 3.63 -22.85
CA ASN A 68 -4.07 3.79 -23.99
C ASN A 68 -3.13 5.01 -23.84
N LYS A 69 -3.27 5.80 -22.77
CA LYS A 69 -2.42 6.97 -22.54
C LYS A 69 -1.08 6.54 -21.97
N LYS A 70 -0.06 7.38 -22.20
CA LYS A 70 1.23 7.25 -21.53
C LYS A 70 1.05 7.50 -20.03
N ILE A 71 1.73 6.72 -19.21
CA ILE A 71 1.75 6.92 -17.77
C ILE A 71 2.45 8.26 -17.41
N ASP A 72 1.86 8.98 -16.47
CA ASP A 72 2.43 10.18 -15.87
C ASP A 72 2.22 10.18 -14.35
N GLU A 73 2.82 11.16 -13.66
CA GLU A 73 2.73 11.27 -12.20
C GLU A 73 1.27 11.46 -11.73
N LEU A 74 0.43 12.12 -12.53
CA LEU A 74 -0.97 12.38 -12.19
C LEU A 74 -1.79 11.08 -12.20
N LEU A 75 -1.61 10.23 -13.21
CA LEU A 75 -2.23 8.90 -13.28
C LEU A 75 -1.76 8.00 -12.15
N ILE A 76 -0.46 8.01 -11.83
CA ILE A 76 0.08 7.25 -10.69
C ILE A 76 -0.59 7.72 -9.39
N MET A 77 -0.63 9.03 -9.15
CA MET A 77 -1.23 9.63 -7.95
C MET A 77 -2.71 9.26 -7.82
N ARG A 78 -3.49 9.42 -8.90
CA ARG A 78 -4.93 9.06 -8.91
C ARG A 78 -5.15 7.57 -8.65
N THR A 79 -4.33 6.71 -9.26
CA THR A 79 -4.41 5.25 -9.07
C THR A 79 -4.13 4.87 -7.62
N CYS A 80 -3.08 5.42 -7.01
CA CYS A 80 -2.75 5.18 -5.60
C CYS A 80 -3.86 5.65 -4.66
N SER A 81 -4.41 6.84 -4.90
CA SER A 81 -5.53 7.35 -4.11
C SER A 81 -6.78 6.49 -4.22
N GLN A 82 -7.09 5.97 -5.41
CA GLN A 82 -8.19 5.02 -5.59
C GLN A 82 -7.91 3.67 -4.91
N LEU A 83 -6.68 3.16 -4.97
CA LEU A 83 -6.28 1.96 -4.24
C LEU A 83 -6.44 2.12 -2.72
N PHE A 84 -6.10 3.27 -2.15
CA PHE A 84 -6.34 3.51 -0.72
C PHE A 84 -7.83 3.52 -0.37
N ASN A 85 -8.69 4.07 -1.24
CA ASN A 85 -10.13 4.01 -1.04
C ASN A 85 -10.67 2.58 -1.09
N PHE A 86 -10.11 1.73 -1.97
CA PHE A 86 -10.48 0.33 -2.13
C PHE A 86 -9.98 -0.57 -0.99
N LEU A 87 -8.74 -0.36 -0.53
CA LEU A 87 -8.13 -1.19 0.51
C LEU A 87 -8.56 -0.79 1.91
N VAL A 88 -8.72 0.52 2.16
CA VAL A 88 -9.07 1.07 3.46
C VAL A 88 -10.42 1.78 3.33
N THR A 89 -11.45 1.00 3.05
CA THR A 89 -12.81 1.46 2.75
C THR A 89 -13.47 2.18 3.95
N SER A 90 -14.41 3.08 3.67
CA SER A 90 -15.08 3.87 4.71
C SER A 90 -16.06 2.98 5.47
N PRO A 91 -16.24 3.11 6.79
CA PRO A 91 -17.18 2.28 7.55
C PRO A 91 -18.65 2.39 7.11
N GLN A 92 -18.99 3.43 6.35
CA GLN A 92 -20.33 3.62 5.76
C GLN A 92 -20.57 2.80 4.48
N ASP A 93 -19.53 2.18 3.92
CA ASP A 93 -19.61 1.37 2.71
C ASP A 93 -19.83 -0.11 3.08
N PRO A 94 -20.74 -0.84 2.42
CA PRO A 94 -20.96 -2.26 2.67
C PRO A 94 -19.68 -3.13 2.61
N GLU A 95 -18.66 -2.70 1.85
CA GLU A 95 -17.40 -3.42 1.70
C GLU A 95 -16.34 -3.06 2.76
N TYR A 96 -16.67 -2.26 3.79
CA TYR A 96 -15.71 -1.81 4.81
C TYR A 96 -14.99 -2.97 5.54
N LEU A 97 -15.64 -4.12 5.65
CA LEU A 97 -15.09 -5.33 6.26
C LEU A 97 -13.87 -5.88 5.52
N TYR A 98 -13.61 -5.44 4.29
CA TYR A 98 -12.47 -5.92 3.52
C TYR A 98 -11.12 -5.56 4.16
N PHE A 99 -11.00 -4.34 4.71
CA PHE A 99 -9.79 -3.96 5.43
C PHE A 99 -9.58 -4.83 6.68
N PHE A 100 -10.66 -5.11 7.40
CA PHE A 100 -10.65 -5.98 8.57
C PHE A 100 -10.29 -7.43 8.21
N ASP A 101 -10.80 -7.95 7.09
CA ASP A 101 -10.44 -9.26 6.55
C ASP A 101 -8.94 -9.35 6.23
N MET A 102 -8.37 -8.33 5.58
CA MET A 102 -6.92 -8.27 5.34
C MET A 102 -6.14 -8.29 6.65
N LEU A 103 -6.55 -7.55 7.67
CA LEU A 103 -5.90 -7.54 8.98
C LEU A 103 -5.93 -8.92 9.65
N ASN A 104 -7.06 -9.64 9.59
CA ASN A 104 -7.17 -10.97 10.21
C ASN A 104 -6.38 -12.04 9.48
N ASN A 105 -6.28 -11.97 8.15
CA ASN A 105 -5.61 -13.01 7.36
C ASN A 105 -4.13 -12.74 7.10
N LEU A 106 -3.73 -11.46 6.94
CA LEU A 106 -2.33 -11.08 6.68
C LEU A 106 -1.60 -10.58 7.94
N GLY A 107 -2.34 -10.07 8.92
CA GLY A 107 -1.79 -9.33 10.05
C GLY A 107 -1.51 -7.86 9.72
N ALA A 108 -1.55 -7.01 10.75
CA ALA A 108 -1.37 -5.56 10.64
C ALA A 108 -0.09 -5.16 9.90
N LEU A 109 1.04 -5.80 10.22
CA LEU A 109 2.33 -5.49 9.62
C LEU A 109 2.34 -5.69 8.09
N LYS A 110 1.83 -6.82 7.60
CA LYS A 110 1.80 -7.13 6.15
C LYS A 110 0.80 -6.23 5.42
N THR A 111 -0.37 -5.98 6.02
CA THR A 111 -1.38 -5.06 5.48
C THR A 111 -0.82 -3.65 5.36
N VAL A 112 -0.18 -3.13 6.40
CA VAL A 112 0.45 -1.81 6.35
C VAL A 112 1.62 -1.78 5.38
N SER A 113 2.42 -2.85 5.27
CA SER A 113 3.50 -2.94 4.28
C SER A 113 2.97 -2.83 2.85
N LEU A 114 1.81 -3.42 2.55
CA LEU A 114 1.15 -3.26 1.25
C LEU A 114 0.72 -1.81 1.00
N LEU A 115 0.13 -1.14 1.99
CA LEU A 115 -0.25 0.27 1.89
C LEU A 115 0.97 1.17 1.71
N LEU A 116 2.08 0.87 2.39
CA LEU A 116 3.34 1.57 2.24
C LEU A 116 3.91 1.41 0.82
N LYS A 117 3.87 0.20 0.24
CA LYS A 117 4.31 -0.03 -1.15
C LYS A 117 3.57 0.87 -2.14
N ILE A 118 2.29 1.13 -1.92
CA ILE A 118 1.48 2.05 -2.74
C ILE A 118 1.88 3.49 -2.47
N ALA A 119 2.02 3.87 -1.19
CA ALA A 119 2.42 5.22 -0.80
C ALA A 119 3.76 5.64 -1.39
N LEU A 120 4.70 4.71 -1.53
CA LEU A 120 6.03 4.96 -2.09
C LEU A 120 6.06 5.12 -3.61
N LEU A 121 4.97 4.82 -4.33
CA LEU A 121 4.89 5.06 -5.78
C LEU A 121 4.75 6.54 -6.13
N SER A 122 4.32 7.37 -5.17
CA SER A 122 4.31 8.82 -5.30
C SER A 122 4.35 9.46 -3.91
N GLY A 123 5.38 10.25 -3.62
CA GLY A 123 5.47 10.97 -2.34
C GLY A 123 4.28 11.90 -2.05
N LYS A 124 3.49 12.25 -3.08
CA LYS A 124 2.30 13.10 -2.96
C LYS A 124 1.06 12.34 -2.47
N VAL A 125 1.08 11.00 -2.41
CA VAL A 125 -0.10 10.21 -2.04
C VAL A 125 -0.21 9.90 -0.55
N LYS A 126 0.84 10.18 0.24
CA LYS A 126 0.85 9.99 1.70
C LYS A 126 -0.36 10.64 2.40
N PRO A 127 -0.73 11.91 2.13
CA PRO A 127 -1.91 12.53 2.74
C PRO A 127 -3.22 11.79 2.44
N HIS A 128 -3.33 11.09 1.30
CA HIS A 128 -4.52 10.30 0.99
C HIS A 128 -4.62 9.05 1.87
N LEU A 129 -3.49 8.37 2.14
CA LEU A 129 -3.45 7.25 3.06
C LEU A 129 -3.80 7.69 4.49
N GLU A 130 -3.18 8.77 4.96
CA GLU A 130 -3.46 9.36 6.28
C GLU A 130 -4.95 9.69 6.42
N LYS A 131 -5.55 10.32 5.40
CA LYS A 131 -6.98 10.62 5.39
C LYS A 131 -7.86 9.36 5.56
N ARG A 132 -7.51 8.22 4.96
CA ARG A 132 -8.29 6.98 5.15
C ARG A 132 -8.28 6.53 6.60
N PHE A 133 -7.13 6.60 7.26
CA PHE A 133 -7.00 6.25 8.66
C PHE A 133 -7.67 7.27 9.58
N SER A 134 -7.66 8.57 9.24
CA SER A 134 -8.44 9.57 9.97
C SER A 134 -9.94 9.28 9.91
N ILE A 135 -10.47 8.85 8.76
CA ILE A 135 -11.88 8.46 8.63
C ILE A 135 -12.21 7.25 9.52
N LEU A 136 -11.36 6.22 9.52
CA LEU A 136 -11.54 5.07 10.41
C LEU A 136 -11.51 5.51 11.88
N PHE A 137 -10.51 6.30 12.26
CA PHE A 137 -10.38 6.82 13.62
C PHE A 137 -11.64 7.57 14.06
N SER A 138 -12.12 8.54 13.28
CA SER A 138 -13.32 9.31 13.63
C SER A 138 -14.59 8.46 13.75
N TYR A 139 -14.68 7.33 13.05
CA TYR A 139 -15.81 6.41 13.20
C TYR A 139 -15.74 5.58 14.48
N TYR A 140 -14.53 5.20 14.90
CA TYR A 140 -14.29 4.29 16.02
C TYR A 140 -13.93 5.00 17.33
N GLU A 141 -13.74 6.33 17.33
CA GLU A 141 -13.25 7.11 18.48
C GLU A 141 -14.14 7.03 19.73
N THR A 142 -15.43 6.71 19.57
CA THR A 142 -16.38 6.57 20.68
C THR A 142 -16.52 5.14 21.21
N GLN A 143 -15.86 4.16 20.57
CA GLN A 143 -15.93 2.74 20.95
C GLN A 143 -14.88 2.38 22.00
N THR A 144 -15.08 1.26 22.70
CA THR A 144 -14.16 0.86 23.76
C THR A 144 -12.84 0.33 23.18
N PHE A 145 -11.74 0.51 23.91
CA PHE A 145 -10.41 0.05 23.46
C PHE A 145 -10.37 -1.43 23.07
N LYS A 146 -11.13 -2.28 23.77
CA LYS A 146 -11.22 -3.72 23.49
C LYS A 146 -11.79 -4.02 22.11
N GLU A 147 -12.66 -3.15 21.59
CA GLU A 147 -13.34 -3.32 20.29
C GLU A 147 -12.50 -2.74 19.14
N ILE A 148 -11.57 -1.83 19.43
CA ILE A 148 -10.77 -1.11 18.42
C ILE A 148 -9.29 -1.50 18.40
N GLY A 149 -8.90 -2.57 19.11
CA GLY A 149 -7.50 -3.00 19.19
C GLY A 149 -6.82 -3.18 17.82
N TRP A 150 -7.56 -3.71 16.83
CA TRP A 150 -7.07 -3.86 15.45
C TRP A 150 -6.70 -2.52 14.79
N LEU A 151 -7.46 -1.46 15.08
CA LEU A 151 -7.24 -0.13 14.53
C LEU A 151 -6.01 0.51 15.15
N VAL A 152 -5.87 0.39 16.48
CA VAL A 152 -4.68 0.86 17.22
C VAL A 152 -3.41 0.19 16.68
N HIS A 153 -3.41 -1.15 16.58
CA HIS A 153 -2.25 -1.88 16.06
C HIS A 153 -1.93 -1.50 14.61
N SER A 154 -2.95 -1.22 13.79
CA SER A 154 -2.75 -0.78 12.41
C SER A 154 -2.17 0.63 12.33
N LEU A 155 -2.63 1.55 13.20
CA LEU A 155 -2.12 2.92 13.32
C LEU A 155 -0.65 2.95 13.79
N GLU A 156 -0.29 2.11 14.76
CA GLU A 156 1.09 1.99 15.23
C GLU A 156 2.03 1.52 14.12
N ASN A 157 1.66 0.45 13.42
CA ASN A 157 2.43 -0.05 12.27
C ASN A 157 2.53 1.02 11.17
N LEU A 158 1.43 1.74 10.89
CA LEU A 158 1.41 2.80 9.89
C LEU A 158 2.34 3.96 10.28
N ASN A 159 2.30 4.40 11.54
CA ASN A 159 3.16 5.48 12.02
C ASN A 159 4.65 5.11 11.88
N ILE A 160 5.03 3.89 12.27
CA ILE A 160 6.40 3.40 12.10
C ILE A 160 6.78 3.38 10.62
N ALA A 161 5.92 2.83 9.76
CA ALA A 161 6.14 2.77 8.32
C ALA A 161 6.31 4.16 7.69
N LEU A 162 5.48 5.12 8.07
CA LEU A 162 5.53 6.49 7.55
C LEU A 162 6.77 7.24 8.05
N LEU A 163 7.09 7.16 9.35
CA LEU A 163 8.27 7.80 9.93
C LEU A 163 9.57 7.26 9.31
N THR A 164 9.64 5.95 9.08
CA THR A 164 10.83 5.29 8.53
C THR A 164 11.07 5.54 7.05
N ASN A 165 10.03 5.90 6.28
CA ASN A 165 10.12 6.03 4.82
C ASN A 165 9.85 7.44 4.29
N PHE A 166 9.19 8.30 5.06
CA PHE A 166 8.88 9.70 4.69
C PHE A 166 9.36 10.71 5.73
N GLY A 167 9.75 10.27 6.92
CA GLY A 167 10.32 11.14 7.94
C GLY A 167 11.76 11.53 7.62
N THR A 168 12.24 12.59 8.27
CA THR A 168 13.66 13.01 8.25
C THR A 168 14.52 12.24 9.26
N VAL A 169 13.95 11.22 9.92
CA VAL A 169 14.60 10.50 11.02
C VAL A 169 15.64 9.54 10.44
N ASP A 170 16.92 9.81 10.71
CA ASP A 170 18.00 8.90 10.38
C ASP A 170 18.03 7.70 11.34
N ILE A 171 17.56 6.55 10.85
CA ILE A 171 17.45 5.30 11.61
C ILE A 171 18.68 4.42 11.43
N SER A 172 19.70 4.90 10.72
CA SER A 172 20.98 4.19 10.55
C SER A 172 21.62 3.81 11.90
N SER A 173 21.37 4.63 12.93
CA SER A 173 21.82 4.41 14.31
C SER A 173 21.14 3.22 15.01
N ILE A 174 19.89 2.88 14.66
CA ILE A 174 19.18 1.72 15.28
C ILE A 174 19.60 0.41 14.60
N LYS A 175 19.84 0.43 13.27
CA LYS A 175 20.34 -0.74 12.52
C LYS A 175 21.69 -1.25 13.02
N LYS A 176 22.51 -0.41 13.66
CA LYS A 176 23.82 -0.78 14.21
C LYS A 176 23.76 -1.57 15.52
N ASN A 177 22.63 -1.57 16.23
CA ASN A 177 22.51 -2.17 17.57
C ASN A 177 21.71 -3.48 17.60
N ILE A 178 21.39 -4.05 16.43
CA ILE A 178 20.69 -5.35 16.29
C ILE A 178 21.48 -6.25 15.32
N VAL A 179 22.78 -6.40 15.58
CA VAL A 179 23.63 -7.45 15.00
C VAL A 179 24.30 -8.20 16.14
#